data_AF-A0A9W8UT89-F1
#
_entry.id   AF-A0A9W8UT89-F1
#
_cell.length_a   1.000
_cell.length_b   1.000
_cell.length_c   1.000
_cell.angle_alpha   90.00
_cell.angle_beta   90.00
_cell.angle_gamma   90.00
#
_symmetry.space_group_name_H-M   'P 1'
#
loop_
_entity.id
_entity.type
_entity.pdbx_description
1 polymer ?
#
loop_
_entity_poly.entity_id
_entity_poly.type
_entity_poly.pdbx_seq_one_letter_code
_entity_poly.pdbx_strand_id
1 'polypeptide(L)'
;MPNHDTQQNQAFKLPNILPDELAGFHDAHFSSAALSSFQKDFVLPNSQATLCEGEVAEDWEEEDDLGYYEDGVKRTLTDEQIEIFRHSELRELERAKEKASKLHQSEVSSGEPGTPGIQPNSTAANKPRDGKKGKKSWAGLS
;
A
#
# COMPACT_ATOMS: atom_id res chain seq x y z
N MET A 1 -20.22 16.26 36.14
CA MET A 1 -19.03 16.78 35.43
C MET A 1 -17.81 16.19 36.13
N PRO A 2 -17.14 15.16 35.60
CA PRO A 2 -15.93 14.61 36.21
C PRO A 2 -14.72 15.48 35.81
N ASN A 3 -13.97 15.93 36.82
CA ASN A 3 -12.72 16.69 36.65
C ASN A 3 -11.62 15.77 36.13
N HIS A 4 -10.94 16.19 35.06
CA HIS A 4 -9.89 15.43 34.36
C HIS A 4 -8.44 15.83 34.76
N ASP A 5 -8.26 16.62 35.82
CA ASP A 5 -6.94 17.15 36.18
C ASP A 5 -6.13 16.19 37.07
N THR A 6 -5.84 15.00 36.55
CA THR A 6 -4.76 14.17 37.09
C THR A 6 -3.94 13.60 35.94
N GLN A 7 -3.31 14.50 35.19
CA GLN A 7 -2.21 14.10 34.32
C GLN A 7 -0.99 13.87 35.21
N GLN A 8 -0.77 12.60 35.51
CA GLN A 8 0.42 12.15 36.23
C GLN A 8 1.66 12.64 35.49
N ASN A 9 2.51 13.36 36.22
CA ASN A 9 3.85 13.71 35.81
C ASN A 9 4.67 12.41 35.75
N GLN A 10 4.58 11.70 34.62
CA GLN A 10 5.50 10.61 34.32
C GLN A 10 6.88 11.23 34.11
N ALA A 11 7.70 11.19 35.16
CA ALA A 11 9.10 11.56 35.07
C ALA A 11 9.75 10.72 33.95
N PHE A 12 10.12 11.39 32.85
CA PHE A 12 10.85 10.76 31.75
C PHE A 12 12.20 10.27 32.26
N LYS A 13 12.35 8.95 32.38
CA LYS A 13 13.62 8.34 32.74
C LYS A 13 14.50 8.27 31.49
N LEU A 14 15.60 9.04 31.49
CA LEU A 14 16.57 8.96 30.41
C LEU A 14 17.20 7.55 30.38
N PRO A 15 17.25 6.89 29.21
CA PRO A 15 17.97 5.65 29.08
C PRO A 15 19.46 5.89 29.33
N ASN A 16 20.06 5.04 30.16
CA ASN A 16 21.50 5.05 30.39
C ASN A 16 22.14 4.22 29.26
N ILE A 17 22.64 4.90 28.22
CA ILE A 17 23.28 4.29 27.06
C ILE A 17 24.78 4.24 27.31
N LEU A 18 25.37 3.05 27.17
CA LEU A 18 26.81 2.88 27.29
C LEU A 18 27.53 3.23 25.98
N PRO A 19 28.77 3.75 26.02
CA PRO A 19 29.51 4.10 24.80
C PRO A 19 29.70 2.93 23.83
N ASP A 20 29.94 1.71 24.33
CA ASP A 20 30.09 0.51 23.51
C ASP A 20 28.78 0.10 22.83
N GLU A 21 27.65 0.31 23.50
CA GLU A 21 26.31 0.07 22.93
C GLU A 21 26.06 1.05 21.76
N LEU A 22 26.42 2.32 21.95
CA LEU A 22 26.32 3.33 20.89
C LEU A 22 27.25 3.01 19.71
N ALA A 23 28.46 2.53 19.98
CA ALA A 23 29.40 2.11 18.95
C ALA A 23 28.90 0.88 18.18
N GLY A 24 28.36 -0.12 18.87
CA GLY A 24 27.77 -1.30 18.25
C GLY A 24 26.56 -0.96 17.38
N PHE A 25 25.69 -0.07 17.86
CA PHE A 25 24.59 0.47 17.06
C PHE A 25 25.11 1.22 15.82
N HIS A 26 26.12 2.07 15.99
CA HIS A 26 26.69 2.83 14.88
C HIS A 26 27.26 1.91 13.80
N ASP A 27 28.01 0.88 14.17
CA ASP A 27 28.58 -0.06 13.21
C ASP A 27 27.50 -0.90 12.50
N ALA A 28 26.46 -1.32 13.23
CA ALA A 28 25.36 -2.09 12.66
C ALA A 28 24.54 -1.31 11.62
N HIS A 29 24.39 0.01 11.78
CA HIS A 29 23.49 0.81 10.95
C HIS A 29 24.18 1.77 9.98
N PHE A 30 25.35 2.30 10.36
CA PHE A 30 26.05 3.34 9.61
C PHE A 30 27.44 2.91 9.12
N SER A 31 27.81 1.63 9.29
CA SER A 31 29.01 1.11 8.62
C SER A 31 28.88 1.20 7.10
N SER A 32 30.03 1.25 6.43
CA SER A 32 30.07 1.29 4.96
C SER A 32 29.32 0.11 4.32
N ALA A 33 29.31 -1.06 4.97
CA ALA A 33 28.60 -2.25 4.49
C ALA A 33 27.08 -2.10 4.61
N ALA A 34 26.59 -1.58 5.75
CA ALA A 34 25.18 -1.30 5.99
C ALA A 34 24.66 -0.26 5.00
N LEU A 35 25.41 0.84 4.80
CA LEU A 35 25.05 1.90 3.85
C LEU A 35 25.03 1.43 2.40
N SER A 36 26.00 0.62 1.97
CA SER A 36 26.02 0.10 0.60
C SER A 36 24.83 -0.82 0.31
N SER A 37 24.39 -1.59 1.31
CA SER A 37 23.22 -2.47 1.19
C SER A 37 21.94 -1.63 1.09
N PHE A 38 21.81 -0.63 1.97
CA PHE A 38 20.69 0.32 1.93
C PHE A 38 20.61 1.08 0.60
N GLN A 39 21.73 1.60 0.09
CA GLN A 39 21.73 2.34 -1.18
C GLN A 39 21.27 1.48 -2.35
N LYS A 40 21.66 0.20 -2.38
CA LYS A 40 21.24 -0.72 -3.44
C LYS A 40 19.72 -0.93 -3.43
N ASP A 41 19.12 -1.05 -2.26
CA ASP A 41 17.71 -1.41 -2.13
C ASP A 41 16.77 -0.19 -2.21
N PHE A 42 17.23 0.98 -1.74
CA PHE A 42 16.36 2.15 -1.56
C PHE A 42 16.76 3.38 -2.40
N VAL A 43 18.01 3.48 -2.87
CA VAL A 43 18.51 4.68 -3.58
C VAL A 43 18.69 4.42 -5.07
N LEU A 44 19.10 3.22 -5.47
CA LEU A 44 19.20 2.81 -6.87
C LEU A 44 18.22 1.68 -7.20
N PRO A 45 16.89 1.91 -7.13
CA PRO A 45 15.96 0.98 -7.75
C PRO A 45 16.29 0.91 -9.24
N ASN A 46 16.55 -0.32 -9.69
CA ASN A 46 16.80 -0.72 -11.07
C ASN A 46 16.17 0.25 -12.11
N SER A 47 17.00 0.93 -12.89
CA SER A 47 16.67 2.01 -13.83
C SER A 47 15.75 1.61 -15.00
N GLN A 48 15.07 0.47 -14.93
CA GLN A 48 14.22 -0.06 -16.00
C GLN A 48 12.74 0.33 -15.85
N ALA A 49 12.34 1.00 -14.78
CA ALA A 49 10.93 1.32 -14.49
C ALA A 49 10.48 2.74 -14.87
N THR A 50 11.35 3.60 -15.41
CA THR A 50 11.06 5.04 -15.63
C THR A 50 10.86 5.42 -17.10
N LEU A 51 10.25 4.54 -17.91
CA LEU A 51 9.89 4.87 -19.30
C LEU A 51 8.42 4.58 -19.59
N CYS A 52 7.51 5.13 -18.80
CA CYS A 52 6.08 5.19 -19.13
C CYS A 52 5.46 6.36 -18.39
N GLU A 53 5.47 7.55 -19.00
CA GLU A 53 4.46 8.61 -18.91
C GLU A 53 5.05 9.77 -19.74
N GLY A 54 4.55 10.02 -20.94
CA GLY A 54 3.17 10.43 -21.16
C GLY A 54 3.18 11.96 -21.15
N GLU A 55 3.66 12.52 -22.25
CA GLU A 55 3.74 13.95 -22.54
C GLU A 55 2.37 14.62 -22.37
N VAL A 56 2.14 15.24 -21.21
CA VAL A 56 1.11 16.25 -21.00
C VAL A 56 1.78 17.42 -20.31
N ALA A 57 2.52 18.20 -21.09
CA ALA A 57 2.94 19.53 -20.70
C ALA A 57 1.73 20.46 -20.86
N GLU A 58 0.82 20.44 -19.90
CA GLU A 58 -0.08 21.56 -19.70
C GLU A 58 0.69 22.67 -18.98
N ASP A 59 0.48 23.87 -19.48
CA ASP A 59 1.09 25.14 -19.13
C ASP A 59 0.72 25.54 -17.69
N TRP A 60 1.59 25.21 -16.73
CA TRP A 60 1.42 25.57 -15.31
C TRP A 60 2.16 26.87 -14.91
N GLU A 61 2.43 27.77 -15.87
CA GLU A 61 3.25 28.99 -15.64
C GLU A 61 2.47 30.20 -15.06
N GLU A 62 1.37 30.01 -14.31
CA GLU A 62 0.62 31.17 -13.75
C GLU A 62 0.54 31.27 -12.20
N GLU A 63 1.12 30.35 -11.41
CA GLU A 63 1.05 30.44 -9.94
C GLU A 63 2.43 30.45 -9.24
N ASP A 64 3.29 31.44 -9.53
CA ASP A 64 4.53 31.64 -8.75
C ASP A 64 4.29 32.31 -7.37
N ASP A 65 3.02 32.59 -7.01
CA ASP A 65 2.62 33.19 -5.72
C ASP A 65 1.98 32.20 -4.74
N LEU A 66 2.58 31.02 -4.63
CA LEU A 66 2.17 29.95 -3.69
C LEU A 66 2.30 30.34 -2.20
N GLY A 67 3.01 31.44 -1.89
CA GLY A 67 3.26 31.89 -0.54
C GLY A 67 4.27 31.04 0.24
N TYR A 68 4.44 31.38 1.52
CA TYR A 68 5.36 30.70 2.45
C TYR A 68 4.57 30.07 3.61
N TYR A 69 5.04 28.95 4.13
CA TYR A 69 4.61 28.42 5.42
C TYR A 69 5.07 29.34 6.56
N GLU A 70 4.53 29.15 7.78
CA GLU A 70 4.88 29.97 8.94
C GLU A 70 6.36 29.91 9.34
N ASP A 71 7.07 28.84 8.93
CA ASP A 71 8.51 28.65 9.11
C ASP A 71 9.36 29.42 8.09
N GLY A 72 8.74 30.09 7.12
CA GLY A 72 9.41 30.82 6.04
C GLY A 72 9.83 29.97 4.86
N VAL A 73 9.43 28.69 4.77
CA VAL A 73 9.68 27.82 3.62
C VAL A 73 8.62 28.07 2.53
N LYS A 74 9.02 28.18 1.26
CA LYS A 74 8.10 28.41 0.14
C LYS A 74 7.21 27.17 -0.06
N ARG A 75 5.90 27.38 -0.28
CA ARG A 75 4.99 26.30 -0.68
C ARG A 75 5.41 25.77 -2.05
N THR A 76 5.47 24.44 -2.19
CA THR A 76 5.92 23.77 -3.43
C THR A 76 4.78 23.12 -4.21
N LEU A 77 3.60 23.01 -3.59
CA LEU A 77 2.43 22.37 -4.17
C LEU A 77 1.30 23.37 -4.35
N THR A 78 0.75 23.43 -5.57
CA THR A 78 -0.45 24.20 -5.90
C THR A 78 -1.69 23.54 -5.31
N ASP A 79 -2.76 24.32 -5.16
CA ASP A 79 -4.02 23.79 -4.65
C ASP A 79 -4.60 22.73 -5.59
N GLU A 80 -4.38 22.86 -6.91
CA GLU A 80 -4.76 21.87 -7.91
C GLU A 80 -3.94 20.58 -7.80
N GLN A 81 -2.63 20.68 -7.57
CA GLN A 81 -1.79 19.50 -7.30
C GLN A 81 -2.25 18.79 -6.03
N ILE A 82 -2.60 19.55 -4.99
CA ILE A 82 -3.16 19.01 -3.74
C ILE A 82 -4.50 18.29 -4.02
N GLU A 83 -5.35 18.83 -4.88
CA GLU A 83 -6.64 18.23 -5.22
C GLU A 83 -6.49 16.85 -5.89
N ILE A 84 -5.48 16.67 -6.74
CA ILE A 84 -5.15 15.36 -7.35
C ILE A 84 -4.85 14.32 -6.26
N PHE A 85 -4.01 14.69 -5.28
CA PHE A 85 -3.66 13.78 -4.17
C PHE A 85 -4.88 13.44 -3.31
N ARG A 86 -5.71 14.43 -3.00
CA ARG A 86 -6.97 14.22 -2.25
C ARG A 86 -7.90 13.26 -2.96
N HIS A 87 -8.08 13.44 -4.27
CA HIS A 87 -8.91 12.54 -5.07
C HIS A 87 -8.37 11.10 -5.10
N SER A 88 -7.06 10.94 -5.23
CA SER A 88 -6.43 9.61 -5.22
C SER A 88 -6.63 8.91 -3.88
N GLU A 89 -6.41 9.61 -2.77
CA GLU A 89 -6.59 9.09 -1.41
C GLU A 89 -8.05 8.66 -1.16
N LEU A 90 -9.01 9.53 -1.50
CA LEU A 90 -10.44 9.22 -1.35
C LEU A 90 -10.85 7.99 -2.16
N ARG A 91 -10.44 7.91 -3.42
CA ARG A 91 -10.74 6.76 -4.30
C ARG A 91 -10.10 5.46 -3.79
N GLU A 92 -8.92 5.54 -3.19
CA GLU A 92 -8.28 4.37 -2.59
C GLU A 92 -9.03 3.88 -1.35
N LEU A 93 -9.48 4.80 -0.49
CA LEU A 93 -10.33 4.48 0.66
C LEU A 93 -11.65 3.82 0.22
N GLU A 94 -12.31 4.32 -0.82
CA GLU A 94 -13.53 3.72 -1.37
C GLU A 94 -13.27 2.30 -1.90
N ARG A 95 -12.22 2.10 -2.69
CA ARG A 95 -11.83 0.76 -3.18
C ARG A 95 -11.50 -0.20 -2.04
N ALA A 96 -10.85 0.28 -0.98
CA ALA A 96 -10.55 -0.54 0.19
C ALA A 96 -11.84 -0.98 0.91
N LYS A 97 -12.81 -0.07 1.08
CA LYS A 97 -14.12 -0.37 1.67
C LYS A 97 -14.93 -1.36 0.81
N GLU A 98 -14.94 -1.19 -0.51
CA GLU A 98 -15.60 -2.12 -1.43
C GLU A 98 -14.98 -3.53 -1.29
N LYS A 99 -13.66 -3.65 -1.33
CA LYS A 99 -12.97 -4.93 -1.15
C LYS A 99 -13.28 -5.58 0.20
N ALA A 100 -13.28 -4.81 1.28
CA ALA A 100 -13.64 -5.31 2.61
C ALA A 100 -15.10 -5.82 2.65
N SER A 101 -16.05 -5.06 2.13
CA SER A 101 -17.46 -5.48 2.08
C SER A 101 -17.67 -6.76 1.27
N LYS A 102 -16.90 -6.95 0.18
CA LYS A 102 -16.97 -8.14 -0.67
C LYS A 102 -16.38 -9.39 -0.02
N LEU A 103 -15.35 -9.22 0.82
CA LEU A 103 -14.82 -10.32 1.65
C LEU A 103 -15.83 -10.73 2.74
N HIS A 104 -16.45 -9.76 3.43
CA HIS A 104 -17.46 -10.05 4.45
C HIS A 104 -18.75 -10.70 3.90
N GLN A 105 -19.13 -10.46 2.64
CA GLN A 105 -20.25 -11.17 2.01
C GLN A 105 -19.92 -12.62 1.62
N SER A 106 -18.64 -12.98 1.53
CA SER A 106 -18.21 -14.35 1.20
C SER A 106 -18.19 -15.32 2.40
N GLU A 107 -18.18 -14.80 3.64
CA GLU A 107 -18.16 -15.61 4.88
C GLU A 107 -19.54 -15.83 5.51
N VAL A 108 -20.61 -15.16 5.06
CA VAL A 108 -21.95 -15.29 5.65
C VAL A 108 -22.89 -16.25 4.91
N SER A 109 -22.37 -17.02 3.93
CA SER A 109 -23.15 -18.01 3.16
C SER A 109 -22.90 -19.47 3.55
N SER A 110 -22.43 -19.74 4.76
CA SER A 110 -22.34 -21.09 5.32
C SER A 110 -22.88 -21.16 6.75
N GLY A 111 -24.20 -21.07 6.88
CA GLY A 111 -24.94 -21.31 8.12
C GLY A 111 -26.20 -22.13 7.83
N GLU A 112 -26.08 -23.44 7.95
CA GLU A 112 -27.16 -24.44 7.95
C GLU A 112 -28.22 -24.12 9.02
N PRO A 113 -29.50 -24.44 8.75
CA PRO A 113 -30.13 -25.44 9.63
C PRO A 113 -31.11 -26.38 8.90
N GLY A 114 -30.95 -27.70 9.09
CA GLY A 114 -32.12 -28.55 9.38
C GLY A 114 -32.12 -30.00 8.86
N THR A 115 -31.60 -30.91 9.70
CA THR A 115 -32.15 -32.26 10.01
C THR A 115 -32.24 -33.37 8.92
N PRO A 116 -32.11 -34.66 9.32
CA PRO A 116 -31.66 -35.76 8.46
C PRO A 116 -32.81 -36.55 7.81
N GLY A 117 -32.64 -36.95 6.55
CA GLY A 117 -33.63 -37.74 5.82
C GLY A 117 -33.06 -38.60 4.69
N ILE A 118 -32.86 -39.89 5.00
CA ILE A 118 -33.15 -41.07 4.16
C ILE A 118 -32.35 -41.22 2.83
N GLN A 119 -31.27 -41.99 2.97
CA GLN A 119 -30.82 -43.16 2.18
C GLN A 119 -30.40 -43.04 0.69
N PRO A 120 -29.37 -43.84 0.29
CA PRO A 120 -28.65 -43.73 -0.96
C PRO A 120 -29.22 -44.67 -2.03
N ASN A 121 -29.26 -44.23 -3.28
CA ASN A 121 -29.32 -45.18 -4.39
C ASN A 121 -28.69 -44.63 -5.67
N SER A 122 -28.07 -45.57 -6.40
CA SER A 122 -27.76 -45.54 -7.84
C SER A 122 -26.40 -44.98 -8.27
N THR A 123 -25.41 -45.87 -8.26
CA THR A 123 -24.69 -46.36 -9.45
C THR A 123 -24.50 -45.39 -10.63
N ALA A 124 -23.26 -44.99 -10.92
CA ALA A 124 -22.58 -45.22 -12.21
C ALA A 124 -21.31 -44.36 -12.32
N ALA A 125 -20.20 -45.03 -12.64
CA ALA A 125 -18.95 -44.42 -13.08
C ALA A 125 -19.13 -43.55 -14.33
N ASN A 126 -18.32 -42.49 -14.52
CA ASN A 126 -17.55 -42.23 -15.75
C ASN A 126 -16.71 -40.92 -15.75
N LYS A 127 -15.38 -41.13 -15.80
CA LYS A 127 -14.27 -40.46 -16.55
C LYS A 127 -13.99 -38.94 -16.47
N PRO A 128 -12.70 -38.53 -16.46
CA PRO A 128 -12.26 -37.14 -16.54
C PRO A 128 -12.38 -36.58 -17.98
N ARG A 129 -12.67 -35.29 -18.07
CA ARG A 129 -12.85 -34.56 -19.35
C ARG A 129 -11.54 -33.86 -19.72
N ASP A 130 -10.96 -34.31 -20.83
CA ASP A 130 -9.86 -33.69 -21.56
C ASP A 130 -10.28 -32.30 -22.11
N GLY A 131 -9.60 -31.25 -21.66
CA GLY A 131 -9.76 -29.87 -22.14
C GLY A 131 -8.63 -29.48 -23.09
N LYS A 132 -8.89 -29.57 -24.39
CA LYS A 132 -7.98 -29.28 -25.51
C LYS A 132 -7.64 -27.78 -25.58
N LYS A 133 -6.34 -27.46 -25.62
CA LYS A 133 -5.77 -26.11 -25.69
C LYS A 133 -5.94 -25.54 -27.10
N GLY A 134 -6.77 -24.51 -27.29
CA GLY A 134 -6.89 -23.78 -28.55
C GLY A 134 -5.84 -22.67 -28.65
N LYS A 135 -4.83 -22.84 -29.52
CA LYS A 135 -3.89 -21.78 -29.91
C LYS A 135 -4.54 -20.95 -31.02
N LYS A 136 -4.62 -19.63 -30.82
CA LYS A 136 -5.14 -18.67 -31.81
C LYS A 136 -3.93 -17.97 -32.45
N SER A 137 -3.70 -18.20 -33.73
CA SER A 137 -2.72 -17.48 -34.54
C SER A 137 -3.36 -16.25 -35.16
N TRP A 138 -2.75 -15.08 -35.02
CA TRP A 138 -3.05 -13.91 -35.83
C TRP A 138 -2.04 -13.84 -36.99
N ALA A 139 -2.55 -13.96 -38.22
CA ALA A 139 -1.96 -13.35 -39.40
C ALA A 139 -2.48 -11.90 -39.41
N GLY A 140 -1.67 -10.85 -39.53
CA GLY A 140 -0.70 -10.66 -40.59
C GLY A 140 -1.43 -10.09 -41.81
N LEU A 141 -1.83 -8.83 -41.76
CA LEU A 141 -2.23 -8.05 -42.92
C LEU A 141 -1.11 -7.06 -43.24
N SER A 142 -0.48 -7.28 -44.39
CA SER A 142 0.33 -6.30 -45.13
C SER A 142 -0.55 -5.38 -45.94
#